data_AF-A0AAU3EUC2-F1
#
_entry.id   AF-A0AAU3EUC2-F1
#
_cell.length_a   1.000
_cell.length_b   1.000
_cell.length_c   1.000
_cell.angle_alpha   90.00
_cell.angle_beta   90.00
_cell.angle_gamma   90.00
#
_symmetry.space_group_name_H-M   'P 1'
#
loop_
_entity.id
_entity.type
_entity.pdbx_description
1 polymer ?
#
loop_
_entity_poly.entity_id
_entity_poly.type
_entity_poly.pdbx_seq_one_letter_code
_entity_poly.pdbx_strand_id
1 'polypeptide(L)'
;MEGLRLFLARLTVLSPSPQHTLARLRGAQAGFLSQALLLDVPDDLAERGGPGITTVPISPRVGHTITTQLPNPLRAAAVAALLFTGTAQSLLSLTQLASVDEHATRLAIDRDSRINVGVPPGPRHMYAIPPRARPLLRAALEFRRRTPRTAEHLGLFANCFGTSERFDHLVRDISLHIPAVLHPHPAEDWHTAARCWHLNTPAPATPAVLPPAPGARP
;
A
#
# COMPACT_ATOMS: atom_id res chain seq x y z
N MET A 1 4.57 -10.59 12.44
CA MET A 1 5.12 -9.87 11.25
C MET A 1 4.23 -8.72 10.77
N GLU A 2 2.90 -8.90 10.65
CA GLU A 2 2.00 -7.82 10.20
C GLU A 2 2.08 -6.55 11.06
N GLY A 3 2.20 -6.68 12.38
CA GLY A 3 2.37 -5.55 13.29
C GLY A 3 3.60 -4.69 12.98
N LEU A 4 4.73 -5.32 12.64
CA LEU A 4 5.95 -4.61 12.23
C LEU A 4 5.73 -3.87 10.90
N ARG A 5 5.14 -4.54 9.91
CA ARG A 5 4.85 -3.95 8.59
C ARG A 5 3.95 -2.72 8.72
N LEU A 6 2.88 -2.83 9.51
CA LEU A 6 1.96 -1.72 9.77
C LEU A 6 2.62 -0.59 10.58
N PHE A 7 3.47 -0.92 11.56
CA PHE A 7 4.23 0.08 12.30
C PHE A 7 5.14 0.90 11.36
N LEU A 8 5.91 0.20 10.52
CA LEU A 8 6.81 0.81 9.54
C LEU A 8 6.03 1.66 8.53
N ALA A 9 4.92 1.13 7.99
CA ALA A 9 4.05 1.90 7.11
C ALA A 9 3.52 3.16 7.81
N ARG A 10 3.04 3.07 9.06
CA ARG A 10 2.55 4.24 9.83
C ARG A 10 3.64 5.27 10.07
N LEU A 11 4.86 4.82 10.36
CA LEU A 11 6.01 5.68 10.59
C LEU A 11 6.34 6.53 9.36
N THR A 12 6.22 5.96 8.14
CA THR A 12 6.69 6.61 6.91
C THR A 12 5.57 7.16 6.01
N VAL A 13 4.30 6.86 6.29
CA VAL A 13 3.15 7.27 5.43
C VAL A 13 3.03 8.79 5.22
N LEU A 14 3.59 9.58 6.15
CA LEU A 14 3.62 11.04 6.09
C LEU A 14 5.01 11.60 5.77
N SER A 15 5.94 10.79 5.25
CA SER A 15 7.26 11.27 4.88
C SER A 15 7.16 12.12 3.61
N PRO A 16 7.60 13.39 3.61
CA PRO A 16 7.53 14.25 2.44
C PRO A 16 8.56 13.91 1.36
N SER A 17 9.62 13.18 1.69
CA SER A 17 10.63 12.71 0.74
C SER A 17 11.27 11.39 1.20
N PRO A 18 11.96 10.67 0.31
CA PRO A 18 12.73 9.48 0.67
C PRO A 18 13.76 9.74 1.78
N GLN A 19 14.40 10.91 1.81
CA GLN A 19 15.36 11.27 2.87
C GLN A 19 14.69 11.36 4.25
N HIS A 20 13.45 11.86 4.31
CA HIS A 20 12.68 11.87 5.57
C HIS A 20 12.32 10.45 6.01
N THR A 21 11.99 9.57 5.05
CA THR A 21 11.77 8.15 5.32
C THR A 21 13.02 7.52 5.91
N LEU A 22 14.20 7.72 5.29
CA LEU A 22 15.47 7.22 5.81
C LEU A 22 15.74 7.73 7.24
N ALA A 23 15.58 9.03 7.49
CA ALA A 23 15.79 9.60 8.82
C ALA A 23 14.87 8.95 9.87
N ARG A 24 13.58 8.76 9.56
CA ARG A 24 12.63 8.08 10.46
C ARG A 24 13.00 6.61 10.69
N LEU A 25 13.46 5.91 9.66
CA LEU A 25 13.89 4.51 9.78
C LEU A 25 15.13 4.36 10.63
N ARG A 26 16.13 5.23 10.45
CA ARG A 26 17.32 5.26 11.32
C ARG A 26 16.94 5.54 12.77
N GLY A 27 16.00 6.47 13.01
CA GLY A 27 15.44 6.70 14.34
C GLY A 27 14.74 5.47 14.92
N ALA A 28 13.94 4.76 14.13
CA ALA A 28 13.29 3.53 14.56
C ALA A 28 14.30 2.40 14.84
N GLN A 29 15.34 2.25 14.01
CA GLN A 29 16.41 1.28 14.25
C GLN A 29 17.12 1.56 15.59
N ALA A 30 17.46 2.82 15.88
CA ALA A 30 18.03 3.21 17.17
C ALA A 30 17.07 2.93 18.34
N GLY A 31 15.76 3.21 18.17
CA GLY A 31 14.74 2.91 19.18
C GLY A 31 14.58 1.42 19.47
N PHE A 32 14.53 0.58 18.43
CA PHE A 32 14.48 -0.89 18.59
C PHE A 32 15.75 -1.40 19.26
N LEU A 33 16.92 -0.87 18.87
CA LEU A 33 18.20 -1.26 19.45
C LEU A 33 18.27 -0.96 20.95
N SER A 34 17.67 0.15 21.40
CA SER A 34 17.56 0.46 22.85
C SER A 34 16.78 -0.59 23.65
N GLN A 35 15.97 -1.41 22.98
CA GLN A 35 15.19 -2.51 23.56
C GLN A 35 15.75 -3.89 23.21
N ALA A 36 17.04 -3.96 22.83
CA ALA A 36 17.72 -5.18 22.39
C ALA A 36 17.06 -5.90 21.20
N LEU A 37 16.36 -5.14 20.35
CA LEU A 37 15.79 -5.61 19.09
C LEU A 37 16.58 -5.05 17.91
N LEU A 38 16.94 -5.91 16.96
CA LEU A 38 17.53 -5.48 15.70
C LEU A 38 16.42 -5.32 14.66
N LEU A 39 16.20 -4.09 14.21
CA LEU A 39 15.32 -3.80 13.07
C LEU A 39 16.15 -3.81 11.78
N ASP A 40 15.98 -4.87 11.01
CA ASP A 40 16.62 -5.05 9.71
C ASP A 40 15.70 -4.55 8.60
N VAL A 41 16.23 -3.65 7.78
CA VAL A 41 15.55 -3.00 6.66
C VAL A 41 16.49 -3.10 5.47
N PRO A 42 15.98 -3.37 4.25
CA PRO A 42 16.86 -3.56 3.10
C PRO A 42 17.81 -2.37 2.86
N ASP A 43 19.06 -2.65 2.51
CA ASP A 43 20.07 -1.61 2.26
C ASP A 43 19.79 -0.82 0.97
N ASP A 44 19.11 -1.45 0.01
CA ASP A 44 18.69 -0.94 -1.30
C ASP A 44 17.35 -0.18 -1.25
N LEU A 45 17.05 0.51 -0.14
CA LEU A 45 15.77 1.23 0.06
C LEU A 45 15.37 2.17 -1.08
N ALA A 46 16.35 2.81 -1.73
CA ALA A 46 16.10 3.74 -2.84
C ALA A 46 15.61 3.03 -4.12
N GLU A 47 15.89 1.74 -4.28
CA GLU A 47 15.51 0.93 -5.44
C GLU A 47 14.17 0.19 -5.21
N ARG A 48 13.69 0.18 -3.96
CA ARG A 48 12.45 -0.50 -3.57
C ARG A 48 11.22 0.39 -3.58
N GLY A 49 10.07 -0.24 -3.80
CA GLY A 49 8.77 0.41 -3.65
C GLY A 49 8.36 0.57 -2.19
N GLY A 50 7.32 1.37 -1.95
CA GLY A 50 6.55 1.34 -0.71
C GLY A 50 6.49 2.66 0.06
N PRO A 51 5.87 2.64 1.25
CA PRO A 51 5.53 3.83 2.03
C PRO A 51 6.72 4.76 2.28
N GLY A 52 6.57 6.01 1.88
CA GLY A 52 7.54 7.08 2.05
C GLY A 52 8.71 7.07 1.05
N ILE A 53 8.79 6.11 0.13
CA ILE A 53 9.78 6.08 -0.96
C ILE A 53 9.10 6.39 -2.30
N THR A 54 8.11 5.59 -2.69
CA THR A 54 7.38 5.74 -3.98
C THR A 54 5.97 6.31 -3.81
N THR A 55 5.62 6.71 -2.60
CA THR A 55 4.29 7.23 -2.25
C THR A 55 4.28 8.75 -2.21
N VAL A 56 3.13 9.35 -2.47
CA VAL A 56 2.91 10.79 -2.34
C VAL A 56 2.07 11.07 -1.10
N PRO A 57 2.54 11.91 -0.17
CA PRO A 57 1.75 12.33 0.97
C PRO A 57 0.48 13.06 0.52
N ILE A 58 -0.64 12.72 1.15
CA ILE A 58 -1.90 13.42 0.93
C ILE A 58 -1.89 14.71 1.74
N SER A 59 -1.30 15.75 1.14
CA SER A 59 -1.32 17.11 1.66
C SER A 59 -2.75 17.71 1.61
N PRO A 60 -3.02 18.81 2.32
CA PRO A 60 -4.31 19.50 2.20
C PRO A 60 -4.67 19.86 0.76
N ARG A 61 -3.69 20.29 -0.04
CA ARG A 61 -3.87 20.60 -1.47
C ARG A 61 -4.28 19.37 -2.27
N VAL A 62 -3.58 18.25 -2.10
CA VAL A 62 -3.91 16.98 -2.78
C VAL A 62 -5.29 16.48 -2.38
N GLY A 63 -5.59 16.51 -1.07
CA GLY A 63 -6.91 16.13 -0.57
C GLY A 63 -8.03 16.99 -1.17
N HIS A 64 -7.83 18.31 -1.22
CA HIS A 64 -8.78 19.23 -1.84
C HIS A 64 -8.99 18.93 -3.33
N THR A 65 -7.91 18.78 -4.11
CA THR A 65 -7.99 18.42 -5.53
C THR A 65 -8.76 17.12 -5.76
N ILE A 66 -8.50 16.08 -4.97
CA ILE A 66 -9.23 14.81 -5.05
C ILE A 66 -10.73 15.05 -4.80
N THR A 67 -11.08 15.76 -3.74
CA THR A 67 -12.49 15.98 -3.38
C THR A 67 -13.26 16.86 -4.37
N THR A 68 -12.59 17.83 -5.01
CA THR A 68 -13.25 18.76 -5.94
C THR A 68 -13.35 18.22 -7.35
N GLN A 69 -12.37 17.43 -7.79
CA GLN A 69 -12.30 16.95 -9.17
C GLN A 69 -12.78 15.51 -9.35
N LEU A 70 -12.91 14.73 -8.27
CA LEU A 70 -13.40 13.35 -8.31
C LEU A 70 -14.69 13.21 -7.48
N PRO A 71 -15.87 13.53 -8.05
CA PRO A 71 -17.14 13.46 -7.32
C PRO A 71 -17.56 12.04 -6.96
N ASN A 72 -17.02 11.03 -7.65
CA ASN A 72 -17.28 9.63 -7.32
C ASN A 72 -16.41 9.20 -6.12
N PRO A 73 -17.00 8.83 -4.97
CA PRO A 73 -16.25 8.50 -3.76
C PRO A 73 -15.33 7.29 -3.93
N LEU A 74 -15.72 6.30 -4.76
CA LEU A 74 -14.89 5.14 -5.05
C LEU A 74 -13.64 5.52 -5.83
N ARG A 75 -13.76 6.40 -6.84
CA ARG A 75 -12.62 6.90 -7.62
C ARG A 75 -11.72 7.79 -6.78
N ALA A 76 -12.30 8.67 -5.97
CA ALA A 76 -11.55 9.52 -5.04
C ALA A 76 -10.70 8.68 -4.07
N ALA A 77 -11.30 7.65 -3.47
CA ALA A 77 -10.60 6.72 -2.59
C ALA A 77 -9.55 5.87 -3.31
N ALA A 78 -9.83 5.43 -4.55
CA ALA A 78 -8.90 4.66 -5.37
C ALA A 78 -7.63 5.48 -5.72
N VAL A 79 -7.79 6.74 -6.14
CA VAL A 79 -6.67 7.66 -6.41
C VAL A 79 -5.89 7.95 -5.13
N ALA A 80 -6.57 8.21 -4.00
CA ALA A 80 -5.92 8.38 -2.71
C ALA A 80 -5.09 7.15 -2.33
N ALA A 81 -5.65 5.94 -2.50
CA ALA A 81 -4.96 4.69 -2.22
C ALA A 81 -3.73 4.49 -3.12
N LEU A 82 -3.80 4.79 -4.42
CA LEU A 82 -2.60 4.77 -5.28
C LEU A 82 -1.50 5.69 -4.77
N LEU A 83 -1.85 6.90 -4.33
CA LEU A 83 -0.89 7.87 -3.82
C LEU A 83 -0.16 7.38 -2.56
N PHE A 84 -0.90 6.88 -1.56
CA PHE A 84 -0.28 6.50 -0.28
C PHE A 84 0.26 5.06 -0.22
N THR A 85 -0.11 4.20 -1.17
CA THR A 85 0.43 2.83 -1.24
C THR A 85 1.53 2.69 -2.29
N GLY A 86 1.49 3.47 -3.37
CA GLY A 86 2.39 3.31 -4.51
C GLY A 86 2.21 1.97 -5.24
N THR A 87 1.12 1.24 -4.95
CA THR A 87 0.84 -0.09 -5.50
C THR A 87 0.28 -0.02 -6.92
N ALA A 88 0.52 -1.07 -7.72
CA ALA A 88 -0.03 -1.20 -9.06
C ALA A 88 -1.57 -1.18 -9.08
N GLN A 89 -2.15 -0.57 -10.11
CA GLN A 89 -3.60 -0.45 -10.28
C GLN A 89 -4.31 -1.81 -10.30
N SER A 90 -3.70 -2.81 -10.94
CA SER A 90 -4.24 -4.18 -11.03
C SER A 90 -4.41 -4.80 -9.65
N LEU A 91 -3.41 -4.70 -8.79
CA LEU A 91 -3.46 -5.19 -7.40
C LEU A 91 -4.50 -4.43 -6.57
N LEU A 92 -4.52 -3.11 -6.70
CA LEU A 92 -5.46 -2.29 -5.96
C LEU A 92 -6.92 -2.56 -6.39
N SER A 93 -7.17 -2.87 -7.67
CA SER A 93 -8.50 -3.19 -8.18
C SER A 93 -9.12 -4.45 -7.55
N LEU A 94 -8.27 -5.36 -7.05
CA LEU A 94 -8.66 -6.61 -6.40
C LEU A 94 -8.87 -6.46 -4.88
N THR A 95 -8.63 -5.26 -4.33
CA THR A 95 -8.81 -4.98 -2.90
C THR A 95 -10.27 -5.19 -2.51
N GLN A 96 -10.50 -6.04 -1.51
CA GLN A 96 -11.84 -6.35 -1.01
C GLN A 96 -12.30 -5.31 0.02
N LEU A 97 -13.61 -5.23 0.26
CA LEU A 97 -14.18 -4.34 1.28
C LEU A 97 -13.57 -4.62 2.67
N ALA A 98 -13.46 -5.90 3.05
CA ALA A 98 -12.88 -6.35 4.31
C ALA A 98 -11.38 -6.03 4.47
N SER A 99 -10.72 -5.60 3.39
CA SER A 99 -9.30 -5.25 3.42
C SER A 99 -9.02 -3.90 4.08
N VAL A 100 -10.05 -3.07 4.27
CA VAL A 100 -9.98 -1.82 5.02
C VAL A 100 -10.64 -2.03 6.39
N ASP A 101 -9.98 -1.60 7.47
CA ASP A 101 -10.61 -1.65 8.79
C ASP A 101 -11.77 -0.67 8.93
N GLU A 102 -12.62 -0.90 9.92
CA GLU A 102 -13.79 -0.08 10.21
C GLU A 102 -13.46 1.43 10.32
N HIS A 103 -12.30 1.76 10.89
CA HIS A 103 -11.88 3.15 11.10
C HIS A 103 -11.11 3.74 9.92
N ALA A 104 -10.90 2.99 8.83
CA ALA A 104 -10.06 3.35 7.70
C ALA A 104 -8.68 3.87 8.13
N THR A 105 -8.01 3.14 9.01
CA THR A 105 -6.64 3.38 9.47
C THR A 105 -5.62 2.44 8.85
N ARG A 106 -6.05 1.29 8.34
CA ARG A 106 -5.20 0.29 7.67
C ARG A 106 -5.87 -0.23 6.40
N LEU A 107 -5.03 -0.53 5.42
CA LEU A 107 -5.41 -1.18 4.16
C LEU A 107 -4.52 -2.40 3.96
N ALA A 108 -5.12 -3.57 3.84
CA ALA A 108 -4.45 -4.79 3.41
C ALA A 108 -4.57 -4.94 1.89
N ILE A 109 -3.52 -5.38 1.21
CA ILE A 109 -3.58 -5.74 -0.21
C ILE A 109 -2.96 -7.13 -0.38
N ASP A 110 -3.71 -8.04 -1.01
CA ASP A 110 -3.21 -9.35 -1.39
C ASP A 110 -2.41 -9.22 -2.70
N ARG A 111 -1.09 -9.47 -2.67
CA ARG A 111 -0.26 -9.43 -3.90
C ARG A 111 -0.44 -10.66 -4.79
N ASP A 112 -0.76 -11.81 -4.20
CA ASP A 112 -1.06 -13.03 -4.94
C ASP A 112 -2.51 -13.00 -5.43
N SER A 113 -2.70 -12.31 -6.55
CA SER A 113 -3.98 -12.02 -7.21
C SER A 113 -4.75 -13.23 -7.74
N ARG A 114 -4.40 -14.45 -7.32
CA ARG A 114 -5.21 -15.63 -7.62
C ARG A 114 -6.25 -15.76 -6.53
N ILE A 115 -7.51 -15.47 -6.87
CA ILE A 115 -8.68 -15.83 -6.06
C ILE A 115 -8.74 -17.35 -6.00
N ASN A 116 -7.89 -17.96 -5.17
CA ASN A 116 -7.89 -19.40 -4.95
C ASN A 116 -8.96 -19.69 -3.90
N VAL A 117 -10.19 -19.96 -4.37
CA VAL A 117 -11.27 -20.42 -3.51
C VAL A 117 -10.80 -21.66 -2.73
N GLY A 118 -10.77 -21.58 -1.40
CA GLY A 118 -10.36 -22.67 -0.51
C GLY A 118 -8.88 -22.68 -0.09
N VAL A 119 -8.05 -21.73 -0.54
CA VAL A 119 -6.65 -21.58 -0.07
C VAL A 119 -6.60 -20.43 0.94
N PRO A 120 -5.86 -20.58 2.07
CA PRO A 120 -5.66 -19.47 3.00
C PRO A 120 -5.06 -18.25 2.28
N PRO A 121 -5.50 -17.03 2.60
CA PRO A 121 -5.00 -15.83 1.95
C PRO A 121 -3.48 -15.76 2.05
N GLY A 122 -2.83 -15.42 0.94
CA GLY A 122 -1.38 -15.23 0.87
C GLY A 122 -0.88 -14.08 1.74
N PRO A 123 0.43 -13.80 1.75
CA PRO A 123 1.00 -12.73 2.56
C PRO A 123 0.40 -11.37 2.17
N ARG A 124 -0.32 -10.76 3.12
CA ARG A 124 -0.90 -9.43 2.97
C ARG A 124 0.15 -8.33 3.12
N HIS A 125 0.09 -7.37 2.20
CA HIS A 125 0.81 -6.13 2.30
C HIS A 125 -0.02 -5.15 3.13
N MET A 126 0.56 -4.62 4.20
CA MET A 126 -0.15 -3.82 5.20
C MET A 126 0.25 -2.36 5.10
N TYR A 127 -0.67 -1.53 4.62
CA TYR A 127 -0.49 -0.09 4.49
C TYR A 127 -1.20 0.67 5.58
N ALA A 128 -0.58 1.76 6.03
CA ALA A 128 -1.23 2.73 6.89
C ALA A 128 -2.01 3.72 6.04
N ILE A 129 -3.26 4.01 6.42
CA ILE A 129 -4.06 5.02 5.73
C ILE A 129 -3.76 6.41 6.37
N PRO A 130 -3.21 7.38 5.61
CA PRO A 130 -2.95 8.72 6.12
C PRO A 130 -4.21 9.36 6.68
N PRO A 131 -4.15 10.16 7.76
CA PRO A 131 -5.31 10.85 8.34
C PRO A 131 -6.18 11.59 7.33
N ARG A 132 -5.57 12.21 6.31
CA ARG A 132 -6.26 12.95 5.25
C ARG A 132 -6.94 12.06 4.20
N ALA A 133 -6.52 10.80 4.04
CA ALA A 133 -7.18 9.83 3.16
C ALA A 133 -8.38 9.16 3.82
N ARG A 134 -8.42 9.07 5.16
CA ARG A 134 -9.45 8.32 5.89
C ARG A 134 -10.88 8.73 5.54
N PRO A 135 -11.22 10.02 5.43
CA PRO A 135 -12.57 10.42 5.04
C PRO A 135 -12.96 9.93 3.63
N LEU A 136 -12.01 9.92 2.68
CA LEU A 136 -12.24 9.42 1.32
C LEU A 136 -12.54 7.92 1.32
N LEU A 137 -11.73 7.16 2.07
CA LEU A 137 -11.90 5.71 2.19
C LEU A 137 -13.21 5.37 2.91
N ARG A 138 -13.57 6.09 3.99
CA ARG A 138 -14.85 5.92 4.67
C ARG A 138 -16.04 6.20 3.74
N ALA A 139 -15.98 7.28 2.96
CA ALA A 139 -17.02 7.59 1.98
C ALA A 139 -17.18 6.48 0.93
N ALA A 140 -16.06 5.90 0.46
CA ALA A 140 -16.08 4.76 -0.45
C ALA A 140 -16.68 3.50 0.17
N LEU A 141 -16.31 3.18 1.43
CA LEU A 141 -16.88 2.07 2.19
C LEU A 141 -18.39 2.22 2.37
N GLU A 142 -18.84 3.40 2.78
CA GLU A 142 -20.26 3.72 2.93
C GLU A 142 -21.01 3.61 1.60
N PHE A 143 -20.44 4.13 0.51
CA PHE A 143 -21.01 4.03 -0.83
C PHE A 143 -21.19 2.58 -1.27
N ARG A 144 -20.17 1.73 -1.06
CA ARG A 144 -20.29 0.28 -1.33
C ARG A 144 -21.37 -0.36 -0.47
N ARG A 145 -21.36 -0.13 0.84
CA ARG A 145 -22.35 -0.73 1.76
C ARG A 145 -23.80 -0.38 1.42
N ARG A 146 -24.05 0.79 0.81
CA ARG A 146 -25.37 1.20 0.32
C ARG A 146 -25.74 0.61 -1.05
N THR A 147 -24.80 0.00 -1.76
CA THR A 147 -25.05 -0.62 -3.08
C THR A 147 -25.71 -1.99 -2.88
N PRO A 148 -26.77 -2.34 -3.63
CA PRO A 148 -27.45 -3.64 -3.50
C PRO A 148 -26.49 -4.82 -3.69
N ARG A 149 -26.71 -5.91 -2.93
CA ARG A 149 -25.92 -7.17 -2.98
C ARG A 149 -24.44 -7.01 -2.61
N THR A 150 -24.10 -6.05 -1.76
CA THR A 150 -22.73 -5.88 -1.30
C THR A 150 -22.35 -6.91 -0.23
N ALA A 151 -21.23 -7.60 -0.45
CA ALA A 151 -20.61 -8.50 0.51
C ALA A 151 -19.16 -8.11 0.78
N GLU A 152 -18.62 -8.50 1.92
CA GLU A 152 -17.28 -8.12 2.40
C GLU A 152 -16.13 -8.57 1.47
N HIS A 153 -16.35 -9.62 0.68
CA HIS A 153 -15.39 -10.15 -0.30
C HIS A 153 -15.44 -9.43 -1.66
N LEU A 154 -16.37 -8.49 -1.86
CA LEU A 154 -16.45 -7.75 -3.12
C LEU A 154 -15.37 -6.68 -3.20
N GLY A 155 -14.92 -6.41 -4.44
CA GLY A 155 -13.88 -5.43 -4.70
C GLY A 155 -14.32 -4.01 -4.37
N LEU A 156 -13.64 -3.37 -3.42
CA LEU A 156 -13.81 -1.97 -3.05
C LEU A 156 -13.58 -1.07 -4.27
N PHE A 157 -12.44 -1.27 -4.94
CA PHE A 157 -12.00 -0.49 -6.10
C PHE A 157 -12.32 -1.13 -7.46
N ALA A 158 -13.17 -2.16 -7.47
CA ALA A 158 -13.61 -2.80 -8.71
C ALA A 158 -14.19 -1.74 -9.67
N ASN A 159 -13.72 -1.75 -10.92
CA ASN A 159 -14.11 -0.83 -11.99
C ASN A 159 -13.79 0.66 -11.76
N CYS A 160 -12.99 1.00 -10.74
CA CYS A 160 -12.65 2.41 -10.46
C CYS A 160 -11.61 2.98 -11.43
N PHE A 161 -10.72 2.13 -11.93
CA PHE A 161 -9.62 2.53 -12.83
C PHE A 161 -10.05 2.52 -14.30
N GLY A 162 -11.04 1.71 -14.70
CA GLY A 162 -11.42 1.59 -16.11
C GLY A 162 -10.27 1.03 -16.98
N THR A 163 -10.19 1.47 -18.22
CA THR A 163 -9.03 1.20 -19.11
C THR A 163 -7.85 2.09 -18.73
N SER A 164 -6.60 1.62 -18.88
CA SER A 164 -5.39 2.39 -18.58
C SER A 164 -5.40 3.79 -19.22
N GLU A 165 -5.78 3.92 -20.49
CA GLU A 165 -5.85 5.22 -21.18
C GLU A 165 -6.80 6.21 -20.50
N ARG A 166 -8.01 5.78 -20.16
CA ARG A 166 -9.00 6.62 -19.45
C ARG A 166 -8.50 7.03 -18.07
N PHE A 167 -7.80 6.14 -17.39
CA PHE A 167 -7.21 6.47 -16.10
C PHE A 167 -6.10 7.50 -16.24
N ASP A 168 -5.21 7.33 -17.22
CA ASP A 168 -4.11 8.26 -17.48
C ASP A 168 -4.61 9.64 -17.86
N HIS A 169 -5.67 9.73 -18.68
CA HIS A 169 -6.36 10.98 -18.97
C HIS A 169 -6.92 11.62 -17.69
N LEU A 170 -7.62 10.85 -16.86
CA LEU A 170 -8.15 11.35 -15.59
C LEU A 170 -7.03 11.89 -14.68
N VAL A 171 -5.90 11.19 -14.59
CA VAL A 171 -4.75 11.62 -13.77
C VAL A 171 -4.12 12.92 -14.30
N ARG A 172 -4.03 13.06 -15.63
CA ARG A 172 -3.55 14.29 -16.28
C ARG A 172 -4.51 15.45 -16.05
N ASP A 173 -5.81 15.24 -16.22
CA ASP A 173 -6.84 16.27 -16.05
C ASP A 173 -6.83 16.82 -14.61
N ILE A 174 -6.68 15.94 -13.61
CA ILE A 174 -6.60 16.35 -12.20
C ILE A 174 -5.24 16.91 -11.79
N SER A 175 -4.26 16.91 -12.68
CA SER A 175 -2.89 17.40 -12.45
C SER A 175 -2.23 16.81 -11.20
N LEU A 176 -2.56 15.56 -10.86
CA LEU A 176 -1.93 14.85 -9.74
C LEU A 176 -0.79 13.98 -10.27
N HIS A 177 0.39 14.15 -9.68
CA HIS A 177 1.50 13.25 -9.93
C HIS A 177 1.29 11.95 -9.14
N ILE A 178 1.04 10.84 -9.84
CA ILE A 178 0.92 9.50 -9.24
C ILE A 178 2.15 8.68 -9.69
N PRO A 179 3.18 8.54 -8.85
CA PRO A 179 4.42 7.85 -9.22
C PRO A 179 4.20 6.43 -9.72
N ALA A 180 3.28 5.69 -9.10
CA ALA A 180 2.94 4.31 -9.44
C ALA A 180 2.37 4.13 -10.86
N VAL A 181 1.88 5.19 -11.50
CA VAL A 181 1.37 5.18 -12.88
C VAL A 181 2.49 5.44 -13.88
N LEU A 182 3.41 6.33 -13.52
CA LEU A 182 4.48 6.78 -14.41
C LEU A 182 5.69 5.84 -14.41
N HIS A 183 6.00 5.25 -13.26
CA HIS A 183 7.11 4.32 -13.07
C HIS A 183 6.65 3.18 -12.16
N PRO A 184 5.94 2.17 -12.69
CA PRO A 184 5.58 1.00 -11.90
C PRO A 184 6.87 0.28 -11.48
N HIS A 185 7.24 0.42 -10.21
CA HIS A 185 8.47 -0.19 -9.70
C HIS A 185 8.30 -1.72 -9.63
N PRO A 186 9.25 -2.49 -10.20
CA PRO A 186 9.16 -3.94 -10.25
C PRO A 186 9.48 -4.63 -8.91
N ALA A 187 10.05 -3.90 -7.94
CA ALA A 187 10.52 -4.46 -6.68
C ALA A 187 9.41 -4.67 -5.64
N GLU A 188 9.67 -5.57 -4.69
CA GLU A 188 8.85 -5.72 -3.49
C GLU A 188 8.91 -4.46 -2.61
N ASP A 189 7.82 -4.19 -1.92
CA ASP A 189 7.77 -3.08 -0.97
C ASP A 189 8.78 -3.28 0.16
N TRP A 190 9.63 -2.29 0.43
CA TRP A 190 10.71 -2.44 1.41
C TRP A 190 10.23 -2.87 2.81
N HIS A 191 9.06 -2.38 3.23
CA HIS A 191 8.52 -2.64 4.56
C HIS A 191 8.02 -4.08 4.73
N THR A 192 7.77 -4.82 3.64
CA THR A 192 7.40 -6.25 3.72
C THR A 192 8.63 -7.16 3.82
N ALA A 193 9.76 -6.70 3.29
CA ALA A 193 11.08 -7.33 3.43
C ALA A 193 11.73 -7.08 4.80
N ALA A 194 11.32 -6.03 5.52
CA ALA A 194 11.84 -5.73 6.86
C ALA A 194 11.64 -6.89 7.85
N ARG A 195 12.60 -7.06 8.76
CA ARG A 195 12.64 -8.11 9.78
C ARG A 195 12.99 -7.51 11.14
N CYS A 196 12.61 -8.21 12.20
CA CYS A 196 12.95 -7.82 13.56
C CYS A 196 13.19 -9.06 14.42
N TRP A 197 14.28 -9.08 15.18
CA TRP A 197 14.61 -10.14 16.12
C TRP A 197 15.41 -9.61 17.31
N HIS A 198 15.51 -10.39 18.39
CA HIS A 198 16.35 -10.02 19.52
C HIS A 198 17.83 -10.25 19.20
N LEU A 199 18.72 -9.35 19.63
CA LEU A 199 20.16 -9.45 19.34
C LEU A 199 20.81 -10.78 19.74
N ASN A 200 20.27 -11.43 20.77
CA ASN A 200 20.78 -12.70 21.30
C ASN A 200 20.07 -13.94 20.71
N THR A 201 19.24 -13.75 19.70
CA THR A 201 18.59 -14.83 18.95
C THR A 201 19.14 -14.88 17.53
N PRO A 202 19.39 -16.07 16.95
CA PRO A 202 19.83 -16.19 15.58
C PRO A 202 18.83 -15.53 14.63
N ALA A 203 19.34 -14.87 13.59
CA ALA A 203 18.52 -14.18 12.61
C ALA A 203 17.52 -15.16 11.98
N PRO A 204 16.25 -14.75 11.78
CA PRO A 204 15.26 -15.58 11.11
C PRO A 204 15.69 -15.85 9.67
N ALA A 205 15.53 -17.10 9.21
CA ALA A 205 15.89 -17.48 7.85
C ALA A 205 15.19 -16.59 6.81
N THR A 206 15.95 -16.11 5.82
CA THR A 206 15.39 -15.43 4.65
C THR A 206 14.43 -16.39 3.94
N PRO A 207 13.16 -16.03 3.69
CA PRO A 207 12.29 -16.88 2.89
C PRO A 207 12.94 -17.04 1.51
N ALA A 208 13.28 -18.27 1.16
CA ALA A 208 13.85 -18.58 -0.14
C ALA A 208 12.87 -18.13 -1.22
N VAL A 209 13.33 -17.25 -2.11
CA VAL A 209 12.65 -17.01 -3.38
C VAL A 209 12.63 -18.35 -4.10
N LEU A 210 11.46 -18.99 -4.16
CA LEU A 210 11.29 -20.21 -4.94
C LEU A 210 11.68 -19.89 -6.38
N PRO A 211 12.62 -20.63 -7.00
CA PRO A 211 12.93 -20.44 -8.41
C PRO A 211 11.66 -20.65 -9.23
N PRO A 212 11.50 -19.93 -10.35
CA PRO A 212 10.37 -20.14 -11.24
C PRO A 212 10.31 -21.61 -11.65
N ALA A 213 9.12 -22.21 -11.54
CA ALA A 213 8.92 -23.60 -11.91
C ALA A 213 9.40 -23.83 -13.36
N PRO A 214 10.24 -24.85 -13.61
CA PRO A 214 10.72 -25.13 -14.96
C PRO A 214 9.54 -25.61 -15.80
N GLY A 215 9.06 -24.79 -16.75
CA GLY A 215 8.03 -25.26 -17.69
C GLY A 215 7.30 -24.20 -18.53
N ALA A 216 7.30 -22.93 -18.18
CA ALA A 216 6.63 -21.91 -19.00
C ALA A 216 7.61 -21.36 -20.07
N ARG A 217 7.64 -21.99 -21.24
CA ARG A 217 8.20 -21.40 -22.48
C ARG A 217 7.12 -20.59 -23.21
N PRO A 218 7.54 -19.60 -24.04
CA PRO A 218 6.67 -18.56 -24.62
C PRO A 218 5.57 -19.09 -25.52
#